data_AF-A0A2T5G180-F1
#
_entry.id   AF-A0A2T5G180-F1
#
_cell.length_a   1.000
_cell.length_b   1.000
_cell.length_c   1.000
_cell.angle_alpha   90.00
_cell.angle_beta   90.00
_cell.angle_gamma   90.00
#
_symmetry.space_group_name_H-M   'P 1'
#
loop_
_entity.id
_entity.type
_entity.pdbx_description
1 polymer ?
#
loop_
_entity_poly.entity_id
_entity_poly.type
_entity_poly.pdbx_seq_one_letter_code
_entity_poly.pdbx_strand_id
1 'polypeptide(L)'
;MICGAFKKDYPMKKLIMAVAASAALAACGMQDEGGGAPQGGMVANALLARETATSANGFAAAGGAARAQTGTVTDDWIGRWTGPEGLFLEIAPGPSGGTYMIRNRYTLDDEATFEGRAEGNAIRLFRAGREELIRAGTGAETGFKWLAEKKDCLIVRQGVEGYCRD
;
A
#
# COMPACT_ATOMS: atom_id res chain seq x y z
N MET A 1 -17.05 24.37 -29.05
CA MET A 1 -17.10 24.71 -27.61
C MET A 1 -18.43 24.24 -27.06
N ILE A 2 -18.43 23.08 -26.38
CA ILE A 2 -19.62 22.53 -25.72
C ILE A 2 -19.18 22.25 -24.28
N CYS A 3 -19.46 23.19 -23.38
CA CYS A 3 -19.22 23.03 -21.96
C CYS A 3 -20.48 22.43 -21.35
N GLY A 4 -20.50 21.11 -21.21
CA GLY A 4 -21.60 20.37 -20.57
C GLY A 4 -21.53 20.50 -19.06
N ALA A 5 -22.53 21.15 -18.47
CA ALA A 5 -22.73 21.28 -17.04
C ALA A 5 -23.13 19.92 -16.43
N PHE A 6 -22.28 19.34 -15.59
CA PHE A 6 -22.67 18.27 -14.66
C PHE A 6 -23.11 18.90 -13.33
N LYS A 7 -24.41 19.16 -13.20
CA LYS A 7 -25.07 19.29 -11.88
C LYS A 7 -25.19 17.88 -11.30
N LYS A 8 -24.44 17.62 -10.23
CA LYS A 8 -24.67 16.44 -9.38
C LYS A 8 -25.27 16.94 -8.08
N ASP A 9 -26.60 16.91 -8.02
CA ASP A 9 -27.38 17.16 -6.82
C ASP A 9 -27.06 16.10 -5.77
N TYR A 10 -26.22 16.47 -4.79
CA TYR A 10 -26.07 15.70 -3.57
C TYR A 10 -27.04 16.27 -2.53
N PRO A 11 -28.06 15.53 -2.05
CA PRO A 11 -28.87 15.99 -0.94
C PRO A 11 -28.02 16.01 0.34
N MET A 12 -27.54 17.21 0.69
CA MET A 12 -26.97 17.53 2.00
C MET A 12 -28.02 17.24 3.07
N LYS A 13 -27.92 16.07 3.69
CA LYS A 13 -28.67 15.76 4.90
C LYS A 13 -27.98 16.51 6.04
N LYS A 14 -28.49 17.74 6.28
CA LYS A 14 -28.13 18.62 7.39
C LYS A 14 -28.31 17.87 8.71
N LEU A 15 -27.22 17.28 9.21
CA LEU A 15 -27.16 16.83 10.59
C LEU A 15 -26.63 18.01 11.42
N ILE A 16 -27.57 18.80 11.92
CA ILE A 16 -27.31 19.88 12.87
C ILE A 16 -26.98 19.19 14.21
N MET A 17 -25.68 19.01 14.49
CA MET A 17 -25.21 18.73 15.84
C MET A 17 -24.92 20.06 16.53
N ALA A 18 -25.73 20.37 17.54
CA ALA A 18 -25.52 21.47 18.46
C ALA A 18 -24.28 21.18 19.32
N VAL A 19 -23.22 21.96 19.13
CA VAL A 19 -22.05 21.99 20.02
C VAL A 19 -22.38 22.92 21.18
N ALA A 20 -22.64 22.35 22.35
CA ALA A 20 -22.68 23.09 23.61
C ALA A 20 -21.24 23.30 24.11
N ALA A 21 -20.92 24.56 24.39
CA ALA A 21 -19.69 25.02 25.00
C ALA A 21 -19.52 24.46 26.43
N SER A 22 -18.26 24.23 26.87
CA SER A 22 -17.66 24.95 28.00
C SER A 22 -16.33 24.34 28.49
N ALA A 23 -15.49 25.24 29.00
CA ALA A 23 -14.46 25.09 30.02
C ALA A 23 -13.04 24.63 29.61
N ALA A 24 -12.16 25.63 29.58
CA ALA A 24 -10.71 25.52 29.64
C ALA A 24 -10.25 24.96 31.00
N LEU A 25 -9.20 24.13 30.97
CA LEU A 25 -8.29 23.89 32.08
C LEU A 25 -6.87 23.96 31.55
N ALA A 26 -6.12 24.93 32.09
CA ALA A 26 -4.70 25.09 31.90
C ALA A 26 -3.94 23.91 32.56
N ALA A 27 -2.92 23.42 31.87
CA ALA A 27 -1.78 22.78 32.53
C ALA A 27 -0.52 23.07 31.69
N CYS A 28 0.27 24.03 32.18
CA CYS A 28 1.67 24.19 31.80
C CYS A 28 2.45 22.95 32.21
N GLY A 29 3.28 22.45 31.30
CA GLY A 29 4.40 21.55 31.61
C GLY A 29 5.54 21.94 30.68
N MET A 30 6.51 22.68 31.24
CA MET A 30 7.75 23.10 30.61
C MET A 30 8.88 22.14 31.06
N GLN A 31 9.93 22.05 30.25
CA GLN A 31 11.26 21.46 30.53
C GLN A 31 11.34 19.92 30.36
N ASP A 32 12.27 19.36 29.58
CA ASP A 32 13.71 19.64 29.66
C ASP A 32 14.45 19.44 28.31
N GLU A 33 15.54 20.18 28.17
CA GLU A 33 16.48 20.21 27.05
C GLU A 33 17.53 19.09 27.16
N GLY A 34 18.08 18.65 26.02
CA GLY A 34 19.32 17.88 26.00
C GLY A 34 19.51 17.24 24.62
N GLY A 35 20.41 17.67 23.73
CA GLY A 35 21.74 18.19 23.97
C GLY A 35 22.74 17.05 23.80
N GLY A 36 23.44 17.00 22.66
CA GLY A 36 24.68 16.22 22.52
C GLY A 36 24.78 15.31 21.30
N ALA A 37 25.36 15.84 20.22
CA ALA A 37 26.29 15.06 19.41
C ALA A 37 27.67 15.09 20.12
N PRO A 38 28.48 14.04 19.98
CA PRO A 38 29.73 14.29 19.24
C PRO A 38 30.18 13.15 18.31
N GLN A 39 30.66 13.61 17.16
CA GLN A 39 31.81 13.22 16.35
C GLN A 39 32.64 11.96 16.69
N GLY A 40 33.00 11.23 15.63
CA GLY A 40 34.40 11.01 15.26
C GLY A 40 35.01 9.64 15.57
N GLY A 41 35.36 8.89 14.53
CA GLY A 41 36.19 7.69 14.62
C GLY A 41 36.72 7.27 13.24
N MET A 42 37.95 7.68 12.95
CA MET A 42 38.70 7.45 11.71
C MET A 42 39.27 6.03 11.66
N VAL A 43 39.16 5.35 10.52
CA VAL A 43 40.11 4.31 10.10
C VAL A 43 40.60 4.62 8.70
N ALA A 44 41.90 4.92 8.61
CA ALA A 44 42.61 5.03 7.36
C ALA A 44 42.97 3.63 6.86
N ASN A 45 42.79 3.38 5.56
CA ASN A 45 43.66 2.44 4.88
C ASN A 45 43.93 2.96 3.46
N ALA A 46 45.14 3.45 3.26
CA ALA A 46 45.62 3.96 2.00
C ALA A 46 46.37 2.87 1.23
N LEU A 47 46.22 2.92 -0.10
CA LEU A 47 47.04 2.28 -1.14
C LEU A 47 46.98 0.75 -1.23
N LEU A 48 46.40 0.26 -2.34
CA LEU A 48 47.19 -0.04 -3.54
C LEU A 48 46.31 0.16 -4.79
N ALA A 49 46.81 1.00 -5.68
CA ALA A 49 46.26 1.30 -6.99
C ALA A 49 46.32 0.08 -7.92
N ARG A 50 45.33 -0.08 -8.81
CA ARG A 50 45.52 -0.29 -10.26
C ARG A 50 44.30 0.24 -11.03
N GLU A 51 44.53 1.31 -11.78
CA GLU A 51 43.69 1.73 -12.90
C GLU A 51 43.97 0.85 -14.12
N THR A 52 42.93 0.43 -14.84
CA THR A 52 42.85 0.65 -16.29
C THR A 52 41.38 0.66 -16.68
N ALA A 53 40.87 1.86 -16.94
CA ALA A 53 39.66 2.09 -17.70
C ALA A 53 39.90 1.68 -19.17
N THR A 54 38.98 0.90 -19.74
CA THR A 54 38.21 1.30 -20.92
C THR A 54 37.30 0.16 -21.36
N SER A 55 35.98 0.38 -21.28
CA SER A 55 35.08 0.01 -22.36
C SER A 55 33.84 0.87 -22.23
N ALA A 56 33.78 1.87 -23.10
CA ALA A 56 32.63 2.74 -23.27
C ALA A 56 31.47 1.95 -23.87
N ASN A 57 30.37 1.89 -23.13
CA ASN A 57 29.03 1.86 -23.73
C ASN A 57 28.16 2.82 -22.90
N GLY A 58 27.88 3.96 -23.50
CA GLY A 58 26.98 4.94 -22.93
C GLY A 58 25.54 4.43 -22.95
N PHE A 59 24.88 4.54 -21.81
CA PHE A 59 23.59 5.20 -21.67
C PHE A 59 23.61 5.88 -20.30
N ALA A 60 23.35 7.17 -20.27
CA ALA A 60 23.23 7.94 -19.03
C ALA A 60 22.05 7.38 -18.22
N ALA A 61 22.33 6.48 -17.28
CA ALA A 61 21.38 6.06 -16.28
C ALA A 61 21.22 7.20 -15.27
N ALA A 62 20.12 7.95 -15.39
CA ALA A 62 19.64 8.78 -14.30
C ALA A 62 19.54 7.90 -13.04
N GLY A 63 20.26 8.30 -12.01
CA GLY A 63 20.31 7.61 -10.73
C GLY A 63 18.94 7.52 -10.10
N GLY A 64 18.31 6.35 -10.20
CA GLY A 64 17.36 5.88 -9.22
C GLY A 64 18.15 5.10 -8.18
N ALA A 65 18.37 5.69 -7.01
CA ALA A 65 18.87 4.96 -5.86
C ALA A 65 17.91 3.78 -5.60
N ALA A 66 18.30 2.58 -6.02
CA ALA A 66 17.71 1.35 -5.55
C ALA A 66 18.06 1.23 -4.08
N ARG A 67 17.28 1.90 -3.22
CA ARG A 67 17.16 1.48 -1.84
C ARG A 67 16.60 0.07 -1.91
N ALA A 68 17.43 -0.91 -1.56
CA ALA A 68 16.93 -2.24 -1.23
C ALA A 68 15.90 -2.05 -0.13
N GLN A 69 14.63 -2.05 -0.51
CA GLN A 69 13.51 -2.00 0.41
C GLN A 69 13.53 -3.33 1.14
N THR A 70 13.74 -3.29 2.45
CA THR A 70 13.52 -4.46 3.30
C THR A 70 12.08 -4.89 3.08
N GLY A 71 11.92 -6.05 2.44
CA GLY A 71 10.62 -6.51 2.00
C GLY A 71 9.67 -6.71 3.17
N THR A 72 8.40 -6.39 2.95
CA THR A 72 7.31 -6.72 3.87
C THR A 72 6.78 -8.12 3.54
N VAL A 73 6.16 -8.81 4.49
CA VAL A 73 5.52 -10.13 4.21
C VAL A 73 4.50 -10.04 3.07
N THR A 74 3.90 -8.87 2.87
CA THR A 74 2.94 -8.60 1.80
C THR A 74 3.58 -8.48 0.42
N ASP A 75 4.91 -8.43 0.32
CA ASP A 75 5.60 -8.49 -0.98
C ASP A 75 5.51 -9.88 -1.62
N ASP A 76 5.35 -10.94 -0.82
CA ASP A 76 5.10 -12.30 -1.32
C ASP A 76 3.77 -12.39 -2.10
N TRP A 77 2.90 -11.39 -1.95
CA TRP A 77 1.59 -11.35 -2.59
C TRP A 77 1.61 -10.69 -3.97
N ILE A 78 2.74 -10.14 -4.39
CA ILE A 78 2.91 -9.56 -5.73
C ILE A 78 2.54 -10.60 -6.81
N GLY A 79 1.83 -10.16 -7.84
CA GLY A 79 1.32 -10.98 -8.94
C GLY A 79 -0.21 -11.14 -8.89
N ARG A 80 -0.72 -12.05 -9.73
CA ARG A 80 -2.17 -12.26 -9.91
C ARG A 80 -2.74 -13.32 -8.97
N TRP A 81 -3.97 -13.09 -8.54
CA TRP A 81 -4.81 -13.96 -7.71
C TRP A 81 -6.17 -14.12 -8.37
N THR A 82 -6.69 -15.35 -8.41
CA THR A 82 -7.89 -15.68 -9.17
C THR A 82 -9.13 -15.76 -8.27
N GLY A 83 -10.19 -15.07 -8.66
CA GLY A 83 -11.50 -15.10 -8.02
C GLY A 83 -12.56 -15.77 -8.90
N PRO A 84 -13.82 -15.85 -8.44
CA PRO A 84 -14.91 -16.50 -9.18
C PRO A 84 -15.20 -15.80 -10.49
N GLU A 85 -15.72 -16.54 -11.48
CA GLU A 85 -16.33 -15.95 -12.66
C GLU A 85 -15.44 -14.96 -13.44
N GLY A 86 -14.11 -15.12 -13.35
CA GLY A 86 -13.14 -14.25 -14.01
C GLY A 86 -12.78 -12.98 -13.23
N LEU A 87 -13.21 -12.85 -11.98
CA LEU A 87 -12.71 -11.84 -11.04
C LEU A 87 -11.23 -12.08 -10.74
N PHE A 88 -10.49 -11.01 -10.48
CA PHE A 88 -9.07 -11.12 -10.13
C PHE A 88 -8.59 -9.97 -9.25
N LEU A 89 -7.53 -10.25 -8.53
CA LEU A 89 -6.74 -9.28 -7.77
C LEU A 89 -5.29 -9.41 -8.24
N GLU A 90 -4.74 -8.34 -8.79
CA GLU A 90 -3.35 -8.27 -9.24
C GLU A 90 -2.62 -7.19 -8.45
N ILE A 91 -1.53 -7.59 -7.79
CA ILE A 91 -0.75 -6.73 -6.90
C ILE A 91 0.60 -6.49 -7.56
N ALA A 92 0.95 -5.22 -7.80
CA ALA A 92 2.25 -4.81 -8.30
C ALA A 92 2.98 -3.96 -7.25
N PRO A 93 4.32 -3.92 -7.25
CA PRO A 93 5.09 -3.00 -6.41
C PRO A 93 4.67 -1.54 -6.69
N GLY A 94 4.54 -0.75 -5.62
CA GLY A 94 4.36 0.69 -5.68
C GLY A 94 5.69 1.45 -5.70
N PRO A 95 5.66 2.79 -5.69
CA PRO A 95 6.85 3.63 -5.79
C PRO A 95 7.77 3.57 -4.55
N SER A 96 7.28 3.04 -3.43
CA SER A 96 8.00 2.93 -2.15
C SER A 96 7.77 1.58 -1.47
N GLY A 97 8.66 1.21 -0.55
CA GLY A 97 8.60 -0.10 0.11
C GLY A 97 7.32 -0.27 0.90
N GLY A 98 6.64 -1.40 0.71
CA GLY A 98 5.32 -1.66 1.28
C GLY A 98 4.20 -0.76 0.74
N THR A 99 4.37 -0.17 -0.45
CA THR A 99 3.26 0.43 -1.21
C THR A 99 2.99 -0.44 -2.44
N TYR A 100 1.76 -0.46 -2.91
CA TYR A 100 1.32 -1.35 -3.99
C TYR A 100 0.38 -0.64 -4.95
N MET A 101 0.45 -1.05 -6.22
CA MET A 101 -0.59 -0.78 -7.21
C MET A 101 -1.43 -2.04 -7.38
N ILE A 102 -2.72 -1.94 -7.06
CA ILE A 102 -3.63 -3.08 -6.99
C ILE A 102 -4.68 -2.96 -8.08
N ARG A 103 -4.55 -3.71 -9.16
CA ARG A 103 -5.60 -3.83 -10.17
C ARG A 103 -6.58 -4.89 -9.73
N ASN A 104 -7.84 -4.53 -9.55
CA ASN A 104 -8.86 -5.43 -9.04
C ASN A 104 -10.12 -5.36 -9.91
N ARG A 105 -10.54 -6.52 -10.42
CA ARG A 105 -11.90 -6.76 -10.91
C ARG A 105 -12.66 -7.50 -9.81
N TYR A 106 -13.52 -6.78 -9.10
CA TYR A 106 -14.21 -7.28 -7.90
C TYR A 106 -15.71 -7.47 -8.10
N THR A 107 -16.25 -7.01 -9.22
CA THR A 107 -17.56 -7.39 -9.76
C THR A 107 -17.39 -7.65 -11.26
N LEU A 108 -18.43 -8.14 -11.94
CA LEU A 108 -18.37 -8.35 -13.40
C LEU A 108 -18.32 -7.04 -14.19
N ASP A 109 -18.71 -5.93 -13.57
CA ASP A 109 -18.81 -4.61 -14.19
C ASP A 109 -17.73 -3.63 -13.70
N ASP A 110 -17.12 -3.89 -12.54
CA ASP A 110 -16.15 -3.02 -11.90
C ASP A 110 -14.73 -3.57 -11.97
N GLU A 111 -13.87 -2.85 -12.67
CA GLU A 111 -12.42 -3.05 -12.67
C GLU A 111 -11.71 -1.70 -12.54
N ALA A 112 -10.81 -1.59 -11.57
CA ALA A 112 -10.03 -0.38 -11.35
C ALA A 112 -8.68 -0.70 -10.69
N THR A 113 -7.81 0.29 -10.66
CA THR A 113 -6.53 0.23 -9.96
C THR A 113 -6.57 1.11 -8.71
N PHE A 114 -6.09 0.58 -7.59
CA PHE A 114 -6.08 1.21 -6.28
C PHE A 114 -4.66 1.27 -5.72
N GLU A 115 -4.38 2.29 -4.92
CA GLU A 115 -3.17 2.31 -4.11
C GLU A 115 -3.38 1.51 -2.83
N GLY A 116 -2.41 0.66 -2.51
CA GLY A 116 -2.37 -0.11 -1.27
C GLY A 116 -1.12 0.20 -0.45
N ARG A 117 -1.23 0.01 0.86
CA ARG A 117 -0.12 0.16 1.82
C ARG A 117 -0.06 -1.07 2.72
N ALA A 118 1.13 -1.63 2.90
CA ALA A 118 1.39 -2.66 3.89
C ALA A 118 1.06 -2.15 5.30
N GLU A 119 0.32 -2.93 6.06
CA GLU A 119 -0.01 -2.75 7.46
C GLU A 119 0.18 -4.07 8.18
N GLY A 120 1.36 -4.27 8.78
CA GLY A 120 1.73 -5.53 9.40
C GLY A 120 1.68 -6.68 8.39
N ASN A 121 0.75 -7.61 8.59
CA ASN A 121 0.49 -8.77 7.74
C ASN A 121 -0.74 -8.59 6.84
N ALA A 122 -1.10 -7.36 6.50
CA ALA A 122 -2.21 -7.02 5.62
C ALA A 122 -1.84 -5.87 4.66
N ILE A 123 -2.62 -5.69 3.59
CA ILE A 123 -2.56 -4.50 2.75
C ILE A 123 -3.85 -3.71 2.95
N ARG A 124 -3.73 -2.46 3.41
CA ARG A 124 -4.83 -1.51 3.48
C ARG A 124 -4.99 -0.79 2.15
N LEU A 125 -6.23 -0.65 1.68
CA LEU A 125 -6.58 0.19 0.52
C LEU A 125 -7.95 0.85 0.71
N PHE A 126 -8.23 1.89 -0.07
CA PHE A 126 -9.55 2.52 -0.11
C PHE A 126 -10.19 2.34 -1.48
N ARG A 127 -11.37 1.73 -1.54
CA ARG A 127 -12.15 1.53 -2.77
C ARG A 127 -13.64 1.66 -2.49
N ALA A 128 -14.43 2.08 -3.47
CA ALA A 128 -15.89 2.17 -3.34
C ALA A 128 -16.39 2.89 -2.07
N GLY A 129 -15.66 3.92 -1.61
CA GLY A 129 -16.01 4.69 -0.41
C GLY A 129 -15.74 3.98 0.92
N ARG A 130 -15.01 2.86 0.91
CA ARG A 130 -14.68 2.06 2.09
C ARG A 130 -13.21 1.71 2.12
N GLU A 131 -12.71 1.59 3.34
CA GLU A 131 -11.41 0.99 3.60
C GLU A 131 -11.56 -0.54 3.60
N GLU A 132 -10.60 -1.22 2.97
CA GLU A 132 -10.50 -2.67 2.94
C GLU A 132 -9.13 -3.11 3.44
N LEU A 133 -9.08 -4.32 3.99
CA LEU A 133 -7.85 -4.99 4.39
C LEU A 133 -7.73 -6.30 3.64
N ILE A 134 -6.70 -6.42 2.81
CA ILE A 134 -6.33 -7.68 2.17
C ILE A 134 -5.43 -8.42 3.15
N ARG A 135 -5.79 -9.65 3.51
CA ARG A 135 -4.97 -10.51 4.38
C ARG A 135 -4.81 -11.90 3.79
N ALA A 136 -3.78 -12.62 4.20
CA ALA A 136 -3.71 -14.05 3.95
C ALA A 136 -4.88 -14.80 4.62
N GLY A 137 -5.29 -15.90 4.00
CA GLY A 137 -6.30 -16.82 4.50
C GLY A 137 -6.42 -18.04 3.61
N THR A 138 -7.50 -18.78 3.79
CA THR A 138 -7.76 -20.02 3.05
C THR A 138 -9.00 -19.90 2.17
N GLY A 139 -9.12 -20.83 1.23
CA GLY A 139 -10.25 -20.92 0.31
C GLY A 139 -11.60 -20.96 1.00
N ALA A 140 -11.69 -21.63 2.14
CA ALA A 140 -12.91 -21.72 2.94
C ALA A 140 -13.39 -20.35 3.44
N GLU A 141 -12.48 -19.42 3.72
CA GLU A 141 -12.81 -18.08 4.21
C GLU A 141 -13.33 -17.14 3.10
N THR A 142 -13.15 -17.51 1.83
CA THR A 142 -13.66 -16.72 0.70
C THR A 142 -15.18 -16.75 0.60
N GLY A 143 -15.83 -17.80 1.11
CA GLY A 143 -17.26 -18.08 0.92
C GLY A 143 -17.61 -18.77 -0.40
N PHE A 144 -16.62 -19.02 -1.28
CA PHE A 144 -16.86 -19.61 -2.59
C PHE A 144 -16.53 -21.12 -2.62
N LYS A 145 -17.53 -21.93 -2.98
CA LYS A 145 -17.44 -23.41 -2.95
C LYS A 145 -16.24 -23.98 -3.72
N TRP A 146 -15.95 -23.46 -4.90
CA TRP A 146 -14.89 -23.96 -5.78
C TRP A 146 -13.49 -23.45 -5.38
N LEU A 147 -13.42 -22.47 -4.47
CA LEU A 147 -12.17 -22.06 -3.82
C LEU A 147 -11.93 -22.79 -2.50
N ALA A 148 -12.96 -23.40 -1.89
CA ALA A 148 -12.96 -23.84 -0.50
C ALA A 148 -11.75 -24.69 -0.05
N GLU A 149 -11.20 -25.51 -0.96
CA GLU A 149 -10.09 -26.42 -0.67
C GLU A 149 -8.71 -25.77 -0.79
N LYS A 150 -8.61 -24.61 -1.43
CA LYS A 150 -7.35 -23.89 -1.63
C LYS A 150 -6.79 -23.35 -0.31
N LYS A 151 -5.47 -23.23 -0.23
CA LYS A 151 -4.75 -22.79 0.97
C LYS A 151 -4.01 -21.48 0.80
N ASP A 152 -3.64 -21.15 -0.43
CA ASP A 152 -3.00 -19.88 -0.74
C ASP A 152 -4.04 -18.89 -1.25
N CYS A 153 -4.63 -18.12 -0.33
CA CYS A 153 -5.67 -17.17 -0.65
C CYS A 153 -5.46 -15.83 0.04
N LEU A 154 -5.91 -14.77 -0.63
CA LEU A 154 -6.09 -13.44 -0.08
C LEU A 154 -7.56 -13.18 0.16
N ILE A 155 -7.88 -12.76 1.38
CA ILE A 155 -9.23 -12.43 1.83
C ILE A 155 -9.32 -10.91 1.94
N VAL A 156 -10.26 -10.31 1.20
CA VAL A 156 -10.60 -8.88 1.31
C VAL A 156 -11.77 -8.72 2.27
N ARG A 157 -12.79 -9.57 2.13
CA ARG A 157 -13.97 -9.62 3.00
C ARG A 157 -14.37 -11.07 3.22
N GLN A 158 -14.27 -11.54 4.45
CA GLN A 158 -14.58 -12.92 4.77
C GLN A 158 -16.01 -13.29 4.36
N GLY A 159 -16.16 -14.43 3.68
CA GLY A 159 -17.42 -14.95 3.18
C GLY A 159 -18.03 -14.20 2.00
N VAL A 160 -17.37 -13.14 1.51
CA VAL A 160 -17.90 -12.27 0.45
C VAL A 160 -16.91 -12.11 -0.70
N GLU A 161 -15.61 -12.02 -0.39
CA GLU A 161 -14.60 -11.67 -1.37
C GLU A 161 -13.22 -12.19 -0.97
N GLY A 162 -12.67 -13.05 -1.83
CA GLY A 162 -11.31 -13.51 -1.75
C GLY A 162 -10.84 -14.11 -3.07
N TYR A 163 -9.53 -14.21 -3.21
CA TYR A 163 -8.85 -14.61 -4.42
C TYR A 163 -7.75 -15.60 -4.05
N CYS A 164 -7.59 -16.66 -4.82
CA CYS A 164 -6.61 -17.70 -4.51
C CYS A 164 -5.61 -17.92 -5.64
N ARG A 165 -4.47 -18.48 -5.25
CA ARG A 165 -3.55 -19.20 -6.11
C ARG A 165 -3.70 -20.69 -5.80
N ASP A 166 -3.38 -21.52 -6.79
CA ASP A 166 -3.23 -22.99 -6.75
C ASP A 166 -4.03 -23.78 -5.70
#